data_AF-A0AAV8WNV7-F1
#
_entry.id   AF-A0AAV8WNV7-F1
#
_cell.length_a   1.000
_cell.length_b   1.000
_cell.length_c   1.000
_cell.angle_alpha   90.00
_cell.angle_beta   90.00
_cell.angle_gamma   90.00
#
_symmetry.space_group_name_H-M   'P 1'
#
loop_
_entity.id
_entity.type
_entity.pdbx_description
1 polymer ?
#
loop_
_entity_poly.entity_id
_entity_poly.type
_entity_poly.pdbx_seq_one_letter_code
_entity_poly.pdbx_strand_id
1 'polypeptide(L)' 'MRWDDHPLNGTIVNVYPYPDVLTRTYIDIIEAWGWKDFVILYENNESLQRVGELLKIFVPTKHRIVIRQLSSEEWSQR' A
#
# COMPACT_ATOMS: atom_id res chain seq x y z
N MET A 1 26.73 -16.12 -12.50
CA MET A 1 26.34 -14.87 -13.19
C MET A 1 26.38 -13.77 -12.16
N ARG A 2 27.30 -12.81 -12.32
CA ARG A 2 27.41 -11.61 -11.48
C ARG A 2 26.85 -10.47 -12.33
N TRP A 3 25.77 -9.84 -11.88
CA TRP A 3 25.15 -8.70 -12.55
C TRP A 3 26.04 -7.48 -12.34
N ASP A 4 26.99 -7.25 -13.25
CA ASP A 4 27.69 -5.98 -13.37
C ASP A 4 27.06 -5.20 -14.54
N ASP A 5 25.87 -4.64 -14.28
CA ASP A 5 25.22 -3.67 -15.17
C ASP A 5 25.50 -2.26 -14.64
N HIS A 6 26.60 -1.66 -15.09
CA HIS A 6 26.83 -0.24 -14.91
C HIS A 6 26.50 0.45 -16.25
N PRO A 7 25.34 1.12 -16.38
CA PRO A 7 25.00 1.77 -17.63
C PRO A 7 25.92 2.99 -17.83
N LEU A 8 26.76 2.93 -18.86
CA LEU A 8 27.77 3.94 -19.20
C LEU A 8 27.15 5.32 -19.55
N ASN A 9 25.84 5.39 -19.80
CA ASN A 9 25.05 6.61 -20.04
C ASN A 9 23.65 6.47 -19.40
N GLY A 10 23.62 6.33 -18.06
CA GLY A 10 22.50 5.87 -17.23
C GLY A 10 21.10 6.40 -17.57
N THR A 11 20.30 5.59 -18.26
CA THR A 11 18.84 5.75 -18.32
C THR A 11 18.25 5.16 -17.03
N ILE A 12 17.74 6.01 -16.15
CA ILE A 12 17.06 5.58 -14.93
C ILE A 12 15.62 5.26 -15.31
N VAL A 13 15.24 3.98 -15.24
CA VAL A 13 13.86 3.54 -15.45
C VAL A 13 13.25 3.21 -14.09
N ASN A 14 12.15 3.88 -13.74
CA ASN A 14 11.40 3.55 -12.54
C ASN A 14 10.56 2.30 -12.81
N VAL A 15 10.93 1.17 -12.20
CA VAL A 15 10.19 -0.10 -12.30
C VAL A 15 9.10 -0.19 -11.23
N TYR A 16 8.97 0.82 -10.35
CA TYR A 16 7.93 0.86 -9.33
C TYR A 16 6.55 1.04 -10.00
N PRO A 17 5.56 0.19 -9.66
CA PRO A 17 4.24 0.30 -10.22
C PRO A 17 3.63 1.66 -9.90
N TYR A 18 2.96 2.25 -10.89
CA TYR A 18 2.34 3.56 -10.71
C TYR A 18 1.29 3.50 -9.58
N PRO A 19 1.25 4.49 -8.65
CA PRO A 19 0.43 4.43 -7.44
C PRO A 19 -1.06 4.15 -7.68
N ASP A 20 -1.66 4.67 -8.76
CA ASP A 20 -3.06 4.39 -9.10
C ASP A 20 -3.32 2.90 -9.35
N VAL A 21 -2.38 2.20 -9.97
CA VAL A 21 -2.53 0.76 -10.29
C VAL A 21 -2.56 -0.05 -9.00
N LEU A 22 -1.73 0.30 -8.03
CA LEU A 22 -1.74 -0.33 -6.70
C LEU A 22 -3.07 -0.07 -5.98
N THR A 23 -3.52 1.19 -5.92
CA THR A 23 -4.79 1.55 -5.29
C THR A 23 -5.96 0.78 -5.89
N ARG A 24 -6.02 0.69 -7.23
CA ARG A 24 -7.06 -0.07 -7.93
C ARG A 24 -7.03 -1.56 -7.56
N THR A 25 -5.84 -2.15 -7.55
CA THR A 25 -5.67 -3.57 -7.21
C THR A 25 -6.17 -3.89 -5.80
N TYR A 26 -5.90 -3.01 -4.82
CA TYR A 26 -6.42 -3.19 -3.47
C TYR A 26 -7.95 -3.17 -3.41
N ILE A 27 -8.58 -2.26 -4.16
CA ILE A 27 -10.04 -2.17 -4.24
C ILE A 27 -10.60 -3.44 -4.86
N ASP A 28 -10.04 -3.89 -5.99
CA ASP A 28 -10.49 -5.08 -6.69
C ASP A 28 -10.43 -6.32 -5.77
N ILE A 29 -9.40 -6.43 -4.90
CA ILE A 29 -9.30 -7.50 -3.90
C ILE A 29 -10.39 -7.40 -2.82
N ILE A 30 -10.60 -6.19 -2.27
CA ILE A 30 -11.63 -5.95 -1.24
C ILE A 30 -13.03 -6.27 -1.78
N GLU A 31 -13.31 -5.87 -3.02
CA GLU A 31 -14.58 -6.14 -3.70
C GLU A 31 -14.74 -7.62 -4.05
N ALA A 32 -13.70 -8.26 -4.59
CA ALA A 32 -13.74 -9.69 -4.93
C ALA A 32 -13.99 -10.58 -3.70
N TRP A 33 -13.52 -10.16 -2.53
CA TRP A 33 -13.76 -10.85 -1.26
C TRP A 33 -15.02 -10.37 -0.53
N GLY A 34 -15.68 -9.31 -1.02
CA GLY A 34 -16.91 -8.78 -0.43
C GLY A 34 -16.73 -8.26 1.00
N TRP A 35 -15.56 -7.73 1.33
CA TRP A 35 -15.26 -7.24 2.68
C TRP A 35 -16.04 -5.96 2.99
N LYS A 36 -16.88 -6.00 4.03
CA LYS A 36 -17.64 -4.83 4.53
C LYS A 36 -16.95 -4.10 5.67
N ASP A 37 -16.26 -4.86 6.51
CA ASP A 37 -15.56 -4.38 7.70
C ASP A 37 -14.13 -4.90 7.63
N PHE A 38 -13.14 -4.00 7.65
CA PHE A 38 -11.73 -4.41 7.63
C PHE A 38 -10.83 -3.39 8.32
N VAL A 39 -9.61 -3.84 8.64
CA VAL A 39 -8.58 -3.04 9.30
C VAL A 39 -7.42 -2.87 8.34
N ILE A 40 -6.98 -1.63 8.15
CA ILE A 40 -5.78 -1.28 7.39
C ILE A 40 -4.65 -1.03 8.39
N LEU A 41 -3.58 -1.81 8.26
CA LEU A 41 -2.35 -1.63 9.02
C LEU A 41 -1.30 -0.94 8.13
N TYR A 42 -0.67 0.11 8.63
CA TYR A 42 0.39 0.83 7.92
C TYR A 42 1.61 1.03 8.81
N GLU A 43 2.79 1.15 8.21
CA GLU A 43 4.07 1.24 8.95
C GLU A 43 4.68 2.64 8.87
N ASN A 44 4.66 3.23 7.68
CA ASN A 44 5.39 4.45 7.38
C ASN A 44 4.50 5.52 6.70
N ASN A 45 5.02 6.74 6.62
CA ASN A 45 4.28 7.88 6.05
C ASN A 45 3.88 7.69 4.58
N GLU A 46 4.69 6.98 3.79
CA GLU A 46 4.38 6.69 2.39
C GLU A 46 3.17 5.73 2.27
N SER A 47 3.14 4.70 3.10
CA SER A 47 1.98 3.81 3.21
C SER A 47 0.75 4.56 3.73
N LEU A 48 0.90 5.52 4.65
CA LEU A 48 -0.22 6.36 5.11
C LEU A 48 -0.82 7.22 3.99
N GLN A 49 0.02 7.81 3.12
CA GLN A 49 -0.46 8.58 1.96
C GLN A 49 -1.27 7.70 1.01
N ARG A 50 -0.79 6.47 0.72
CA ARG A 50 -1.53 5.49 -0.10
C ARG A 50 -2.87 5.11 0.51
N VAL A 51 -2.90 4.89 1.83
CA VAL A 51 -4.16 4.62 2.55
C VAL A 51 -5.12 5.80 2.45
N GLY A 52 -4.63 7.03 2.55
CA GLY A 52 -5.44 8.25 2.37
C GLY A 52 -6.14 8.31 1.01
N GLU A 53 -5.44 8.01 -0.09
CA GLU A 53 -6.04 7.96 -1.42
C GLU A 53 -7.09 6.86 -1.54
N LEU A 54 -6.82 5.69 -0.95
CA LEU A 54 -7.73 4.56 -0.95
C LEU A 54 -9.04 4.91 -0.19
N LEU A 55 -8.95 5.59 0.96
CA LEU A 55 -10.12 6.01 1.74
C LEU A 55 -11.05 6.99 1.01
N LYS A 56 -10.52 7.84 0.12
CA LYS A 56 -11.35 8.78 -0.65
C LYS A 56 -12.38 8.06 -1.53
N ILE A 57 -12.09 6.82 -1.90
CA ILE A 57 -12.93 6.01 -2.78
C ILE A 57 -14.02 5.28 -1.97
N PHE A 58 -13.75 4.99 -0.70
CA PHE A 58 -14.72 4.34 0.18
C PHE A 58 -15.71 5.34 0.79
N VAL A 59 -17.00 5.02 0.67
CA VAL A 59 -18.05 5.82 1.32
C VAL A 59 -18.26 5.30 2.75
N PRO A 60 -18.13 6.15 3.79
CA PRO A 60 -18.17 5.73 5.20
C PRO A 60 -19.52 5.16 5.66
N THR A 61 -20.60 5.38 4.90
CA THR A 61 -21.93 4.83 5.22
C THR A 61 -22.09 3.35 4.87
N LYS A 62 -21.18 2.76 4.08
CA LYS A 62 -21.28 1.36 3.62
C LYS A 62 -20.24 0.42 4.22
N HIS A 63 -19.10 0.95 4.67
CA HIS A 63 -17.96 0.13 5.10
C HIS A 63 -17.39 0.67 6.41
N ARG A 64 -17.11 -0.22 7.36
CA ARG A 64 -16.39 0.15 8.59
C ARG A 64 -14.90 -0.12 8.38
N ILE A 65 -14.16 0.96 8.22
CA ILE A 65 -12.71 0.90 7.98
C ILE A 65 -12.00 1.42 9.23
N VAL A 66 -11.14 0.59 9.81
CA VAL A 66 -10.29 0.98 10.94
C VAL A 66 -8.85 1.08 10.45
N ILE A 67 -8.15 2.13 10.86
CA ILE A 67 -6.76 2.35 10.47
C ILE A 67 -5.90 2.29 11.74
N ARG A 68 -4.79 1.55 11.66
CA ARG A 68 -3.81 1.42 12.75
C ARG A 68 -2.39 1.50 12.21
N GLN A 69 -1.54 2.18 12.96
CA GLN A 69 -0.11 2.18 12.69
C GLN A 69 0.54 1.00 13.41
N LEU A 70 1.37 0.25 12.71
CA LEU A 70 2.31 -0.69 13.30
C LEU A 70 3.46 0.11 13.90
N SER A 71 3.54 0.19 15.23
CA SER A 71 4.75 0.70 15.88
C SER A 71 5.79 -0.44 15.93
N SER A 72 7.03 -0.13 15.57
CA SER A 72 8.14 -1.09 15.61
C SER A 72 8.40 -1.65 17.03
N GLU A 73 7.90 -0.97 18.06
CA GLU A 73 8.08 -1.32 19.46
C GLU A 73 7.32 -2.60 19.86
N GLU A 74 6.28 -2.99 19.10
CA GLU A 74 5.48 -4.18 19.38
C GLU A 74 6.20 -5.51 19.04
N TRP A 75 7.23 -5.46 18.20
CA TRP A 75 7.99 -6.64 17.77
C TRP A 75 9.23 -6.92 18.62
N SER A 76 9.66 -5.99 19.47
CA SER A 76 10.86 -6.16 20.31
C SER A 76 10.59 -6.91 21.62
N GLN A 77 9.34 -7.28 21.92
CA GLN A 77 8.96 -8.00 23.14
C GLN A 77 8.45 -9.43 22.92
N ARG A 78 8.76 -10.05 21.77
CA ARG A 78 8.46 -11.47 21.50
C ARG A 78 9.70 -12.27 21.19
#